data_AF-A0AAD7U4R8-F1
#
_entry.id   AF-A0AAD7U4R8-F1
#
_cell.length_a   1.000
_cell.length_b   1.000
_cell.length_c   1.000
_cell.angle_alpha   90.00
_cell.angle_beta   90.00
_cell.angle_gamma   90.00
#
_symmetry.space_group_name_H-M   'P 1'
#
loop_
_entity.id
_entity.type
_entity.pdbx_description
1 polymer ?
#
loop_
_entity_poly.entity_id
_entity_poly.type
_entity_poly.pdbx_seq_one_letter_code
_entity_poly.pdbx_strand_id
1 'polypeptide(L)'
;MLTSNKKSTDGKPRDRSKANTAFTAGGDGLSPAGIARSSFEHQRVFYRLCQSSIEKPNHYALQLAPWFQDVQIFSFAFNTWASDTRPLDERQAEPRIPDVGWTEFNSPTDSDDLRAMSTSHYFVEEDRYLSNPRRKKLFLPDISQYAPKESIRTILQETFGSMQGQRSIRPKILLVHDQTMALCVLRSFGVDTSAWKTGIKDLLYAQGARRTRERDSISGTKDYKQDRKEEWTRERSRSPRRHSSGVESRRRPRSPPSPHHPPPVYIVDVRTMYQTLMQLPFRDDSVLDSAKALNVRDTAPVRGEDDGVVYEDVDPTSWCAGRESRLLGYMWEDMANSIAIDEQRALRHRFSKEPIEDYGQLAGGHEGDDADPNDILQPAPYPSNSASAPRPMGMFDSDSEDDDW
;
A
#
# COMPACT_ATOMS: atom_id res chain seq x y z
N MET A 1 11.26 -10.33 -22.74
CA MET A 1 10.67 -8.98 -22.87
C MET A 1 10.79 -8.53 -24.32
N LEU A 2 9.67 -8.31 -25.01
CA LEU A 2 9.65 -7.73 -26.36
C LEU A 2 9.84 -6.22 -26.23
N THR A 3 11.07 -5.73 -26.41
CA THR A 3 11.33 -4.30 -26.47
C THR A 3 11.08 -3.81 -27.90
N SER A 4 10.25 -2.77 -28.05
CA SER A 4 10.05 -2.14 -29.36
C SER A 4 11.34 -1.42 -29.78
N ASN A 5 11.81 -1.63 -31.01
CA ASN A 5 12.98 -0.94 -31.56
C ASN A 5 12.76 0.57 -31.78
N LYS A 6 11.56 1.10 -31.56
CA LYS A 6 11.30 2.55 -31.60
C LYS A 6 11.75 3.18 -30.29
N LYS A 7 12.94 3.78 -30.31
CA LYS A 7 13.52 4.57 -29.21
C LYS A 7 12.65 5.80 -28.95
N SER A 8 12.52 6.22 -27.69
CA SER A 8 12.01 7.56 -27.39
C SER A 8 12.95 8.63 -27.95
N THR A 9 12.52 9.89 -27.94
CA THR A 9 13.36 11.06 -28.23
C THR A 9 14.69 11.04 -27.44
N ASP A 10 14.70 10.44 -26.24
CA ASP A 10 15.88 10.29 -25.38
C ASP A 10 16.72 9.03 -25.64
N GLY A 11 16.37 8.21 -26.64
CA GLY A 11 17.13 7.01 -26.98
C GLY A 11 16.93 5.81 -26.05
N LYS A 12 16.12 5.94 -24.99
CA LYS A 12 15.87 4.86 -24.02
C LYS A 12 14.88 3.83 -24.58
N PRO A 13 15.12 2.52 -24.39
CA PRO A 13 14.18 1.49 -24.81
C PRO A 13 12.86 1.65 -24.07
N ARG A 14 11.75 1.61 -24.80
CA ARG A 14 10.40 1.87 -24.28
C ARG A 14 9.52 0.65 -24.46
N ASP A 15 8.77 0.31 -23.41
CA ASP A 15 7.69 -0.65 -23.53
C ASP A 15 6.46 0.04 -24.12
N ARG A 16 6.05 -0.41 -25.31
CA ARG A 16 4.86 0.06 -26.02
C ARG A 16 3.82 -1.04 -26.17
N SER A 17 3.86 -2.06 -25.30
CA SER A 17 2.81 -3.05 -25.25
C SER A 17 1.46 -2.38 -25.00
N LYS A 18 0.41 -2.88 -25.66
CA LYS A 18 -0.96 -2.38 -25.47
C LYS A 18 -1.37 -2.41 -23.99
N ALA A 19 -0.89 -3.42 -23.25
CA ALA A 19 -1.14 -3.60 -21.83
C ALA A 19 -0.61 -2.44 -20.96
N ASN A 20 0.51 -1.82 -21.34
CA ASN A 20 1.13 -0.75 -20.55
C ASN A 20 0.77 0.66 -21.03
N THR A 21 0.15 0.79 -22.20
CA THR A 21 -0.20 2.09 -22.79
C THR A 21 -1.19 2.87 -21.91
N ALA A 22 -2.17 2.19 -21.29
CA ALA A 22 -3.13 2.79 -20.36
C ALA A 22 -2.50 3.32 -19.05
N PHE A 23 -1.28 2.91 -18.73
CA PHE A 23 -0.58 3.28 -17.49
C PHE A 23 0.54 4.30 -17.72
N THR A 24 0.63 4.84 -18.93
CA THR A 24 1.61 5.88 -19.29
C THR A 24 0.92 7.21 -19.63
N ALA A 25 1.27 8.29 -18.94
CA ALA A 25 0.79 9.64 -19.24
C ALA A 25 1.52 10.20 -20.46
N GLY A 26 0.81 10.42 -21.57
CA GLY A 26 1.41 10.90 -22.83
C GLY A 26 2.46 9.97 -23.42
N GLY A 27 2.62 8.78 -22.84
CA GLY A 27 3.63 7.81 -23.23
C GLY A 27 5.01 7.92 -22.55
N ASP A 28 5.35 9.02 -21.90
CA ASP A 28 6.73 9.26 -21.44
C ASP A 28 6.91 9.13 -19.91
N GLY A 29 5.82 9.13 -19.14
CA GLY A 29 5.82 8.92 -17.69
C GLY A 29 4.75 7.94 -17.22
N LEU A 30 4.86 7.44 -15.98
CA LEU A 30 3.78 6.67 -15.36
C LEU A 30 2.61 7.61 -15.06
N SER A 31 1.40 7.21 -15.45
CA SER A 31 0.19 7.90 -15.00
C SER A 31 0.00 7.68 -13.49
N PRO A 32 -0.82 8.50 -12.79
CA PRO A 32 -1.15 8.25 -11.38
C PRO A 32 -1.68 6.82 -11.16
N ALA A 33 -2.53 6.33 -12.06
CA ALA A 33 -3.00 4.94 -12.05
C ALA A 33 -1.87 3.93 -12.25
N GLY A 34 -0.90 4.23 -13.12
CA GLY A 34 0.29 3.41 -13.31
C GLY A 34 1.19 3.36 -12.06
N ILE A 35 1.37 4.49 -11.38
CA ILE A 35 2.11 4.57 -10.11
C ILE A 35 1.41 3.72 -9.05
N ALA A 36 0.09 3.90 -8.87
CA ALA A 36 -0.69 3.17 -7.90
C ALA A 36 -0.68 1.65 -8.16
N ARG A 37 -0.88 1.24 -9.42
CA ARG A 37 -0.77 -0.17 -9.84
C ARG A 37 0.63 -0.75 -9.57
N SER A 38 1.68 -0.01 -9.92
CA SER A 38 3.06 -0.46 -9.65
C SER A 38 3.35 -0.58 -8.16
N SER A 39 2.83 0.35 -7.35
CA SER A 39 2.96 0.32 -5.89
C SER A 39 2.29 -0.92 -5.31
N PHE A 40 1.07 -1.26 -5.78
CA PHE A 40 0.36 -2.47 -5.39
C PHE A 40 1.17 -3.74 -5.70
N GLU A 41 1.71 -3.85 -6.92
CA GLU A 41 2.52 -5.01 -7.31
C GLU A 41 3.84 -5.11 -6.52
N HIS A 42 4.43 -3.99 -6.09
CA HIS A 42 5.58 -4.04 -5.19
C HIS A 42 5.23 -4.72 -3.85
N GLN A 43 4.03 -4.50 -3.31
CA GLN A 43 3.57 -5.16 -2.07
C GLN A 43 3.48 -6.67 -2.26
N ARG A 44 2.92 -7.12 -3.39
CA ARG A 44 2.84 -8.54 -3.75
C ARG A 44 4.23 -9.17 -3.89
N VAL A 45 5.14 -8.48 -4.56
CA VAL A 45 6.53 -8.93 -4.71
C VAL A 45 7.20 -9.04 -3.35
N PHE A 46 7.04 -8.04 -2.48
CA PHE A 46 7.58 -8.08 -1.11
C PHE A 46 7.04 -9.29 -0.33
N TYR A 47 5.72 -9.48 -0.31
CA TYR A 47 5.09 -10.61 0.38
C TYR A 47 5.64 -11.96 -0.11
N ARG A 48 5.74 -12.13 -1.44
CA ARG A 48 6.30 -13.34 -2.05
C ARG A 48 7.77 -13.58 -1.79
N LEU A 49 8.55 -12.52 -1.57
CA LEU A 49 9.96 -12.62 -1.17
C LEU A 49 10.10 -13.06 0.29
N CYS A 50 9.21 -12.61 1.17
CA CYS A 50 9.17 -13.07 2.56
C CYS A 50 8.82 -14.56 2.66
N GLN A 51 7.90 -15.05 1.82
CA GLN A 51 7.55 -16.48 1.71
C GLN A 51 8.50 -17.31 0.82
N SER A 52 9.66 -16.77 0.47
CA SER A 52 10.67 -17.44 -0.39
C SER A 52 10.15 -18.02 -1.72
N SER A 53 8.94 -17.64 -2.16
CA SER A 53 8.27 -18.18 -3.35
C SER A 53 8.91 -17.73 -4.67
N ILE A 54 9.77 -16.71 -4.60
CA ILE A 54 10.62 -16.25 -5.71
C ILE A 54 12.03 -16.81 -5.51
N GLU A 55 12.30 -17.98 -6.10
CA GLU A 55 13.59 -18.69 -5.93
C GLU A 55 14.82 -17.86 -6.34
N LYS A 56 14.68 -17.04 -7.39
CA LYS A 56 15.80 -16.27 -7.98
C LYS A 56 15.42 -14.80 -8.15
N PRO A 57 15.38 -13.99 -7.06
CA PRO A 57 14.98 -12.59 -7.11
C PRO A 57 15.77 -11.77 -8.15
N ASN A 58 17.06 -12.08 -8.32
CA ASN A 58 17.95 -11.43 -9.29
C ASN A 58 17.48 -11.56 -10.76
N HIS A 59 16.72 -12.60 -11.11
CA HIS A 59 16.16 -12.76 -12.46
C HIS A 59 15.06 -11.73 -12.76
N TYR A 60 14.46 -11.16 -11.72
CA TYR A 60 13.45 -10.11 -11.77
C TYR A 60 14.04 -8.72 -11.51
N ALA A 61 15.38 -8.59 -11.60
CA ALA A 61 16.13 -7.38 -11.26
C ALA A 61 15.96 -6.88 -9.81
N LEU A 62 15.40 -7.72 -8.93
CA LEU A 62 15.29 -7.45 -7.50
C LEU A 62 16.67 -7.58 -6.86
N GLN A 63 17.02 -6.63 -6.02
CA GLN A 63 18.32 -6.56 -5.34
C GLN A 63 18.07 -6.42 -3.86
N LEU A 64 17.82 -7.55 -3.22
CA LEU A 64 17.52 -7.58 -1.80
C LEU A 64 18.75 -7.12 -1.03
N ALA A 65 18.54 -6.15 -0.14
CA ALA A 65 19.56 -5.76 0.79
C ALA A 65 19.82 -6.87 1.82
N PRO A 66 21.03 -6.98 2.40
CA PRO A 66 21.33 -7.99 3.41
C PRO A 66 20.39 -7.96 4.63
N TRP A 67 19.86 -6.78 4.97
CA TRP A 67 18.93 -6.55 6.08
C TRP A 67 17.46 -6.80 5.71
N PHE A 68 17.16 -7.28 4.49
CA PHE A 68 15.78 -7.47 4.03
C PHE A 68 14.96 -8.40 4.95
N GLN A 69 15.61 -9.42 5.51
CA GLN A 69 14.98 -10.37 6.44
C GLN A 69 14.68 -9.75 7.82
N ASP A 70 15.29 -8.60 8.15
CA ASP A 70 15.10 -7.89 9.41
C ASP A 70 14.02 -6.79 9.30
N VAL A 71 13.28 -6.72 8.19
CA VAL A 71 12.21 -5.75 7.99
C VAL A 71 11.07 -6.04 8.96
N GLN A 72 10.69 -5.03 9.75
CA GLN A 72 9.56 -5.12 10.66
C GLN A 72 8.31 -4.55 9.99
N ILE A 73 7.16 -5.19 10.22
CA ILE A 73 5.87 -4.75 9.69
C ILE A 73 5.03 -4.24 10.86
N PHE A 74 4.61 -2.99 10.76
CA PHE A 74 3.70 -2.33 11.69
C PHE A 74 2.47 -1.86 10.94
N SER A 75 1.33 -1.83 11.61
CA SER A 75 0.18 -1.03 11.19
C SER A 75 -0.12 0.04 12.22
N PHE A 76 -0.63 1.19 11.76
CA PHE A 76 -1.05 2.29 12.62
C PHE A 76 -2.44 2.76 12.19
N ALA A 77 -3.35 2.78 13.15
CA ALA A 77 -4.70 3.27 13.00
C ALA A 77 -5.00 4.30 14.10
N PHE A 78 -5.95 5.17 13.81
CA PHE A 78 -6.38 6.23 14.69
C PHE A 78 -7.80 6.60 14.31
N ASN A 79 -8.60 7.03 15.28
CA ASN A 79 -9.85 7.71 14.98
C ASN A 79 -9.68 9.20 15.20
N THR A 80 -10.34 9.99 14.36
CA THR A 80 -10.49 11.43 14.56
C THR A 80 -11.88 11.73 15.09
N TRP A 81 -12.03 12.88 15.74
CA TRP A 81 -13.34 13.33 16.19
C TRP A 81 -14.22 13.71 14.98
N ALA A 82 -15.22 12.90 14.68
CA ALA A 82 -16.08 13.04 13.50
C ALA A 82 -16.94 14.31 13.51
N SER A 83 -17.16 14.90 14.69
CA SER A 83 -17.87 16.18 14.84
C SER A 83 -16.95 17.41 14.77
N ASP A 84 -15.67 17.23 14.43
CA ASP A 84 -14.75 18.34 14.22
C ASP A 84 -15.09 19.07 12.90
N THR A 85 -15.76 20.22 13.04
CA THR A 85 -16.22 21.07 11.93
C THR A 85 -15.16 22.07 11.46
N ARG A 86 -13.96 22.07 12.05
CA ARG A 86 -12.87 22.97 11.63
C ARG A 86 -12.46 22.71 10.17
N PRO A 87 -11.91 23.71 9.46
CA PRO A 87 -11.35 23.54 8.13
C PRO A 87 -10.34 22.39 8.06
N LEU A 88 -10.20 21.77 6.88
CA LEU A 88 -9.29 20.62 6.69
C LEU A 88 -7.85 20.94 7.10
N ASP A 89 -7.35 22.12 6.75
CA ASP A 89 -5.98 22.55 7.07
C ASP A 89 -5.74 22.65 8.58
N GLU A 90 -6.72 23.17 9.34
CA GLU A 90 -6.66 23.22 10.81
C GLU A 90 -6.72 21.81 11.43
N ARG A 91 -7.57 20.93 10.88
CA ARG A 91 -7.67 19.53 11.34
C ARG A 91 -6.40 18.74 11.04
N GLN A 92 -5.70 19.05 9.95
CA GLN A 92 -4.40 18.44 9.63
C GLN A 92 -3.26 19.02 10.48
N ALA A 93 -3.29 20.31 10.79
CA ALA A 93 -2.29 20.93 11.66
C ALA A 93 -2.42 20.47 13.11
N GLU A 94 -3.64 20.33 13.61
CA GLU A 94 -3.95 19.94 14.99
C GLU A 94 -5.13 18.94 15.04
N PRO A 95 -4.89 17.66 14.70
CA PRO A 95 -5.94 16.65 14.71
C PRO A 95 -6.42 16.36 16.14
N ARG A 96 -7.74 16.24 16.32
CA ARG A 96 -8.39 15.76 17.56
C ARG A 96 -8.55 14.26 17.48
N ILE A 97 -7.85 13.54 18.36
CA ILE A 97 -7.61 12.10 18.23
C ILE A 97 -8.09 11.41 19.51
N PRO A 98 -9.33 10.89 19.53
CA PRO A 98 -9.84 10.20 20.71
C PRO A 98 -9.08 8.90 21.06
N ASP A 99 -8.54 8.19 20.06
CA ASP A 99 -7.78 6.96 20.25
C ASP A 99 -6.71 6.74 19.16
N VAL A 100 -5.70 5.95 19.50
CA VAL A 100 -4.67 5.46 18.57
C VAL A 100 -4.36 4.00 18.85
N GLY A 101 -4.04 3.25 17.82
CA GLY A 101 -3.65 1.85 17.93
C GLY A 101 -2.59 1.49 16.92
N TRP A 102 -1.69 0.59 17.31
CA TRP A 102 -0.74 -0.01 16.39
C TRP A 102 -0.56 -1.49 16.68
N THR A 103 -0.20 -2.22 15.63
CA THR A 103 0.06 -3.65 15.70
C THR A 103 1.42 -3.94 15.06
N GLU A 104 2.28 -4.67 15.76
CA GLU A 104 3.47 -5.28 15.19
C GLU A 104 3.09 -6.67 14.64
N PHE A 105 3.61 -7.01 13.47
CA PHE A 105 3.38 -8.31 12.84
C PHE A 105 4.69 -9.08 12.66
N ASN A 106 4.58 -10.40 12.80
CA ASN A 106 5.59 -11.31 12.27
C ASN A 106 5.48 -11.26 10.75
N SER A 107 6.60 -10.99 10.08
CA SER A 107 6.68 -11.09 8.62
C SER A 107 6.25 -12.48 8.15
N PRO A 108 5.50 -12.58 7.03
CA PRO A 108 5.02 -13.86 6.52
C PRO A 108 6.20 -14.75 6.13
N THR A 109 6.07 -16.05 6.33
CA THR A 109 7.07 -17.06 6.01
C THR A 109 6.49 -18.10 5.04
N ASP A 110 7.30 -19.05 4.59
CA ASP A 110 6.84 -20.15 3.75
C ASP A 110 5.75 -21.01 4.43
N SER A 111 5.74 -21.05 5.78
CA SER A 111 4.82 -21.87 6.59
C SER A 111 3.69 -21.08 7.22
N ASP A 112 3.88 -19.78 7.43
CA ASP A 112 2.99 -18.96 8.25
C ASP A 112 2.59 -17.69 7.53
N ASP A 113 1.29 -17.41 7.58
CA ASP A 113 0.70 -16.15 7.18
C ASP A 113 1.07 -15.00 8.13
N LEU A 114 0.76 -13.77 7.74
CA LEU A 114 1.01 -12.57 8.54
C LEU A 114 0.26 -12.67 9.87
N ARG A 115 1.00 -12.67 10.98
CA ARG A 115 0.42 -12.82 12.32
C ARG A 115 0.70 -11.62 13.19
N ALA A 116 -0.35 -11.07 13.79
CA ALA A 116 -0.23 -10.03 14.81
C ALA A 116 0.55 -10.56 16.02
N MET A 117 1.67 -9.91 16.35
CA MET A 117 2.51 -10.23 17.52
C MET A 117 2.07 -9.50 18.76
N SER A 118 1.96 -8.17 18.64
CA SER A 118 1.62 -7.27 19.73
C SER A 118 0.68 -6.21 19.18
N THR A 119 -0.36 -5.88 19.92
CA THR A 119 -1.26 -4.78 19.60
C THR A 119 -1.36 -3.89 20.81
N SER A 120 -1.19 -2.60 20.61
CA SER A 120 -1.37 -1.60 21.66
C SER A 120 -2.46 -0.62 21.26
N HIS A 121 -3.35 -0.31 22.18
CA HIS A 121 -4.46 0.60 21.96
C HIS A 121 -4.59 1.59 23.11
N TYR A 122 -4.48 2.88 22.78
CA TYR A 122 -4.50 3.95 23.75
C TYR A 122 -5.66 4.90 23.47
N PHE A 123 -6.48 5.14 24.49
CA PHE A 123 -7.39 6.26 24.56
C PHE A 123 -6.66 7.47 25.11
N VAL A 124 -6.72 8.59 24.38
CA VAL A 124 -6.14 9.86 24.81
C VAL A 124 -6.96 10.40 25.97
N GLU A 125 -6.36 10.49 27.16
CA GLU A 125 -7.07 10.83 28.38
C GLU A 125 -7.68 12.24 28.33
N GLU A 126 -6.98 13.18 27.72
CA GLU A 126 -7.40 14.56 27.51
C GLU A 126 -8.65 14.66 26.63
N ASP A 127 -8.79 13.74 25.67
CA ASP A 127 -9.87 13.68 24.69
C ASP A 127 -10.96 12.66 25.08
N ARG A 128 -10.95 12.12 26.30
CA ARG A 128 -11.86 11.03 26.74
C ARG A 128 -13.35 11.35 26.64
N TYR A 129 -13.70 12.64 26.63
CA TYR A 129 -15.07 13.14 26.51
C TYR A 129 -15.53 13.30 25.06
N LEU A 130 -14.60 13.24 24.10
CA LEU A 130 -14.94 13.24 22.69
C LEU A 130 -15.56 11.88 22.33
N SER A 131 -16.75 11.93 21.74
CA SER A 131 -17.44 10.76 21.21
C SER A 131 -17.84 11.01 19.77
N ASN A 132 -17.79 9.95 18.97
CA ASN A 132 -18.24 9.98 17.59
C ASN A 132 -19.73 9.63 17.55
N PRO A 133 -20.61 10.52 17.05
CA PRO A 133 -22.03 10.25 16.97
C PRO A 133 -22.32 8.95 16.22
N ARG A 134 -23.30 8.18 16.70
CA ARG A 134 -23.73 6.91 16.09
C ARG A 134 -22.68 5.79 16.09
N ARG A 135 -21.52 5.98 16.72
CA ARG A 135 -20.51 4.94 16.85
C ARG A 135 -20.18 4.67 18.31
N LYS A 136 -20.28 3.41 18.73
CA LYS A 136 -19.97 2.99 20.10
C LYS A 136 -18.47 2.81 20.26
N LYS A 137 -17.88 3.42 21.27
CA LYS A 137 -16.47 3.19 21.61
C LYS A 137 -16.31 1.73 22.08
N LEU A 138 -15.43 0.96 21.46
CA LEU A 138 -15.13 -0.42 21.86
C LEU A 138 -13.88 -0.43 22.75
N PHE A 139 -14.01 -0.93 23.97
CA PHE A 139 -12.92 -1.15 24.90
C PHE A 139 -12.55 -2.63 24.89
N LEU A 140 -11.28 -2.96 24.61
CA LEU A 140 -10.77 -4.31 24.55
C LEU A 140 -9.84 -4.55 25.75
N PRO A 141 -10.26 -5.26 26.81
CA PRO A 141 -9.55 -5.31 28.08
C PRO A 141 -8.07 -5.69 27.99
N ASP A 142 -7.71 -6.55 27.03
CA ASP A 142 -6.34 -7.06 26.90
C ASP A 142 -5.36 -6.09 26.22
N ILE A 143 -5.86 -5.09 25.50
CA ILE A 143 -5.02 -4.18 24.69
C ILE A 143 -5.33 -2.70 24.90
N SER A 144 -6.51 -2.37 25.41
CA SER A 144 -7.01 -1.00 25.59
C SER A 144 -6.60 -0.43 26.93
N GLN A 145 -5.98 0.74 26.90
CA GLN A 145 -5.69 1.52 28.11
C GLN A 145 -5.91 3.02 27.87
N TYR A 146 -6.14 3.76 28.95
CA TYR A 146 -6.13 5.22 28.92
C TYR A 146 -4.72 5.69 29.23
N ALA A 147 -4.24 6.69 28.50
CA ALA A 147 -2.96 7.32 28.80
C ALA A 147 -2.97 8.81 28.45
N PRO A 148 -2.20 9.63 29.19
CA PRO A 148 -1.94 11.01 28.79
C PRO A 148 -1.28 11.08 27.42
N LYS A 149 -1.59 12.13 26.65
CA LYS A 149 -1.05 12.38 25.31
C LYS A 149 0.48 12.35 25.26
N GLU A 150 1.14 12.86 26.31
CA GLU A 150 2.61 12.89 26.39
C GLU A 150 3.23 11.49 26.56
N SER A 151 2.56 10.59 27.28
CA SER A 151 2.98 9.19 27.41
C SER A 151 2.86 8.47 26.07
N ILE A 152 1.75 8.66 25.36
CA ILE A 152 1.52 8.10 24.02
C ILE A 152 2.60 8.62 23.05
N ARG A 153 2.89 9.92 23.09
CA ARG A 153 3.99 10.54 22.33
C ARG A 153 5.33 9.84 22.58
N THR A 154 5.70 9.66 23.85
CA THR A 154 6.97 9.01 24.21
C THR A 154 7.05 7.61 23.61
N ILE A 155 5.97 6.83 23.73
CA ILE A 155 5.90 5.46 23.19
C ILE A 155 5.97 5.45 21.66
N LEU A 156 5.26 6.36 20.98
CA LEU A 156 5.30 6.47 19.52
C LEU A 156 6.67 6.93 19.01
N GLN A 157 7.35 7.84 19.73
CA GLN A 157 8.72 8.25 19.42
C GLN A 157 9.72 7.10 19.62
N GLU A 158 9.54 6.27 20.64
CA GLU A 158 10.36 5.06 20.83
C GLU A 158 10.08 4.03 19.72
N THR A 159 8.81 3.84 19.38
CA THR A 159 8.37 2.84 18.41
C THR A 159 8.73 3.23 16.98
N PHE A 160 8.58 4.49 16.58
CA PHE A 160 8.74 4.95 15.19
C PHE A 160 9.83 6.00 14.97
N GLY A 161 10.45 6.52 16.03
CA GLY A 161 11.49 7.53 15.93
C GLY A 161 12.76 7.02 15.26
N SER A 162 13.57 7.98 14.78
CA SER A 162 14.90 7.67 14.24
C SER A 162 15.80 7.21 15.38
N MET A 163 16.19 5.92 15.37
CA MET A 163 17.19 5.39 16.30
C MET A 163 18.58 5.88 15.90
N GLN A 164 18.81 7.19 16.04
CA GLN A 164 20.11 7.82 15.83
C GLN A 164 21.12 7.19 16.80
N GLY A 165 22.11 6.48 16.27
CA GLY A 165 23.19 5.86 17.04
C GLY A 165 23.13 4.34 17.16
N GLN A 166 22.04 3.68 16.75
CA GLN A 166 22.07 2.21 16.65
C GLN A 166 22.88 1.76 15.43
N ARG A 167 23.76 0.78 15.64
CA ARG A 167 24.67 0.26 14.59
C ARG A 167 23.94 -0.45 13.45
N SER A 168 22.70 -0.89 13.67
CA SER A 168 21.86 -1.55 12.68
C SER A 168 20.44 -0.98 12.72
N ILE A 169 20.11 -0.10 11.78
CA ILE A 169 18.74 0.36 11.58
C ILE A 169 17.98 -0.77 10.90
N ARG A 170 16.98 -1.34 11.59
CA ARG A 170 16.01 -2.26 10.99
C ARG A 170 14.93 -1.42 10.30
N PRO A 171 14.79 -1.50 8.97
CA PRO A 171 13.75 -0.74 8.29
C PRO A 171 12.36 -1.26 8.65
N LYS A 172 11.42 -0.33 8.80
CA LYS A 172 10.04 -0.63 9.16
C LYS A 172 9.12 -0.36 7.97
N ILE A 173 8.17 -1.25 7.73
CA ILE A 173 7.02 -0.97 6.88
C ILE A 173 5.89 -0.55 7.81
N LEU A 174 5.31 0.62 7.56
CA LEU A 174 4.18 1.15 8.31
C LEU A 174 2.93 1.17 7.42
N LEU A 175 2.01 0.26 7.69
CA LEU A 175 0.71 0.16 7.06
C LEU A 175 -0.23 1.20 7.69
N VAL A 176 -0.83 2.07 6.87
CA VAL A 176 -1.73 3.12 7.35
C VAL A 176 -2.98 3.19 6.48
N HIS A 177 -4.03 3.78 7.03
CA HIS A 177 -5.20 4.21 6.29
C HIS A 177 -5.19 5.73 6.16
N ASP A 178 -5.21 6.26 4.93
CA ASP A 178 -5.01 7.69 4.65
C ASP A 178 -3.63 8.17 5.13
N GLN A 179 -2.63 7.97 4.28
CA GLN A 179 -1.24 8.33 4.60
C GLN A 179 -1.10 9.81 5.00
N THR A 180 -1.83 10.72 4.36
CA THR A 180 -1.70 12.16 4.61
C THR A 180 -2.13 12.48 6.04
N MET A 181 -3.30 11.99 6.45
CA MET A 181 -3.78 12.21 7.81
C MET A 181 -2.95 11.44 8.84
N ALA A 182 -2.52 10.20 8.55
CA ALA A 182 -1.67 9.42 9.44
C ALA A 182 -0.35 10.14 9.77
N LEU A 183 0.29 10.76 8.77
CA LEU A 183 1.49 11.57 8.96
C LEU A 183 1.23 12.85 9.77
N CYS A 184 0.04 13.45 9.67
CA CYS A 184 -0.35 14.59 10.48
C CYS A 184 -0.52 14.19 11.95
N VAL A 185 -1.20 13.06 12.20
CA VAL A 185 -1.38 12.49 13.54
C VAL A 185 -0.04 12.13 14.18
N LEU A 186 0.84 11.42 13.48
CA LEU A 186 2.15 11.05 14.03
C LEU A 186 3.01 12.29 14.35
N ARG A 187 2.95 13.34 13.52
CA ARG A 187 3.63 14.61 13.79
C ARG A 187 3.02 15.36 14.98
N SER A 188 1.71 15.26 15.22
CA SER A 188 1.07 15.87 16.39
C SER A 188 1.45 15.18 17.71
N PHE A 189 1.87 13.92 17.64
CA PHE A 189 2.57 13.20 18.72
C PHE A 189 4.10 13.39 18.69
N GLY A 190 4.62 14.33 17.91
CA GLY A 190 6.05 14.67 17.88
C GLY A 190 6.96 13.63 17.25
N VAL A 191 6.43 12.69 16.45
CA VAL A 191 7.25 11.75 15.67
C VAL A 191 7.83 12.49 14.45
N ASP A 192 9.15 12.43 14.28
CA ASP A 192 9.82 12.96 13.09
C ASP A 192 9.66 12.01 11.90
N THR A 193 8.87 12.45 10.92
CA THR A 193 8.56 11.71 9.69
C THR A 193 9.34 12.20 8.47
N SER A 194 10.26 13.15 8.64
CA SER A 194 10.97 13.82 7.53
C SER A 194 11.82 12.88 6.66
N ALA A 195 12.36 11.82 7.26
CA ALA A 195 13.20 10.83 6.60
C ALA A 195 12.41 9.62 6.05
N TRP A 196 11.08 9.58 6.24
CA TRP A 196 10.26 8.44 5.84
C TRP A 196 10.01 8.45 4.33
N LYS A 197 9.75 7.28 3.75
CA LYS A 197 9.46 7.15 2.32
C LYS A 197 8.09 6.56 2.08
N THR A 198 7.42 7.05 1.03
CA THR A 198 6.16 6.48 0.54
C THR A 198 6.43 5.29 -0.36
N GLY A 199 5.71 4.20 -0.11
CA GLY A 199 5.84 2.93 -0.81
C GLY A 199 7.14 2.19 -0.49
N ILE A 200 7.22 0.94 -0.96
CA ILE A 200 8.35 0.04 -0.67
C ILE A 200 9.27 -0.18 -1.88
N LYS A 201 9.15 0.63 -2.92
CA LYS A 201 9.98 0.47 -4.13
C LYS A 201 11.48 0.52 -3.78
N ASP A 202 11.87 1.50 -2.99
CA ASP A 202 13.28 1.70 -2.62
C ASP A 202 13.80 0.60 -1.69
N LEU A 203 12.90 -0.08 -0.97
CA LEU A 203 13.20 -1.28 -0.18
C LEU A 203 13.60 -2.46 -1.09
N LEU A 204 12.89 -2.64 -2.22
CA LEU A 204 13.08 -3.75 -3.15
C LEU A 204 14.24 -3.55 -4.14
N TYR A 205 14.54 -2.29 -4.47
CA TYR A 205 15.51 -1.91 -5.50
C TYR A 205 16.66 -1.07 -4.95
N ALA A 206 17.22 -1.48 -3.80
CA ALA A 206 18.29 -0.75 -3.12
C ALA A 206 19.52 -0.56 -4.04
N GLN A 207 19.69 0.65 -4.59
CA GLN A 207 20.69 0.98 -5.62
C GLN A 207 22.14 0.73 -5.21
N GLY A 208 22.42 0.59 -3.90
CA GLY A 208 23.75 0.33 -3.35
C GLY A 208 24.16 -1.15 -3.31
N ALA A 209 23.22 -2.10 -3.35
CA ALA A 209 23.50 -3.51 -3.11
C ALA A 209 24.39 -4.17 -4.19
N ARG A 210 24.39 -3.63 -5.42
CA ARG A 210 25.16 -4.17 -6.56
C ARG A 210 26.69 -3.99 -6.47
N ARG A 211 27.16 -2.95 -5.80
CA ARG A 211 28.54 -2.47 -6.02
C ARG A 211 29.63 -3.32 -5.35
N THR A 212 29.27 -4.16 -4.38
CA THR A 212 30.24 -4.86 -3.55
C THR A 212 30.79 -6.14 -4.15
N ARG A 213 30.11 -6.77 -5.14
CA ARG A 213 30.56 -8.08 -5.66
C ARG A 213 31.27 -8.05 -7.01
N GLU A 214 31.02 -7.08 -7.86
CA GLU A 214 31.60 -7.07 -9.23
C GLU A 214 32.98 -6.40 -9.32
N ARG A 215 33.43 -5.65 -8.30
CA ARG A 215 34.71 -4.94 -8.39
C ARG A 215 35.92 -5.75 -7.95
N ASP A 216 35.73 -6.81 -7.18
CA ASP A 216 36.87 -7.60 -6.68
C ASP A 216 37.32 -8.70 -7.65
N SER A 217 36.50 -9.04 -8.66
CA SER A 217 36.80 -10.09 -9.64
C SER A 217 37.44 -9.62 -10.94
N ILE A 218 37.65 -8.30 -11.15
CA ILE A 218 38.33 -7.75 -12.35
C ILE A 218 39.70 -7.13 -12.00
N SER A 219 40.37 -7.64 -10.96
CA SER A 219 41.81 -7.40 -10.74
C SER A 219 42.67 -8.64 -11.00
N GLY A 220 42.06 -9.72 -11.50
CA GLY A 220 42.78 -10.84 -12.11
C GLY A 220 43.39 -10.40 -13.43
N THR A 221 44.59 -9.82 -13.36
CA THR A 221 45.72 -10.09 -14.26
C THR A 221 45.35 -10.87 -15.51
N LYS A 222 44.75 -10.21 -16.51
CA LYS A 222 44.91 -10.63 -17.90
C LYS A 222 46.27 -10.16 -18.37
N ASP A 223 47.29 -10.83 -17.86
CA ASP A 223 48.56 -11.08 -18.54
C ASP A 223 48.34 -12.09 -19.69
N TYR A 224 47.24 -11.91 -20.44
CA TYR A 224 47.13 -12.53 -21.75
C TYR A 224 47.91 -11.62 -22.69
N LYS A 225 49.18 -11.98 -22.83
CA LYS A 225 50.02 -11.74 -23.99
C LYS A 225 49.15 -11.79 -25.25
N GLN A 226 48.73 -10.62 -25.69
CA GLN A 226 48.25 -10.44 -27.03
C GLN A 226 49.50 -10.39 -27.89
N ASP A 227 49.90 -11.57 -28.37
CA ASP A 227 50.74 -11.72 -29.55
C ASP A 227 50.01 -11.05 -30.73
N ARG A 228 50.08 -9.72 -30.77
CA ARG A 228 49.87 -8.93 -31.97
C ARG A 228 51.17 -8.95 -32.73
N LYS A 229 51.38 -10.07 -33.42
CA LYS A 229 52.25 -10.13 -34.56
C LYS A 229 51.67 -9.21 -35.64
N GLU A 230 52.53 -8.30 -36.07
CA GLU A 230 52.68 -7.84 -37.45
C GLU A 230 51.74 -6.73 -37.96
N GLU A 231 52.42 -5.61 -38.22
CA GLU A 231 52.23 -4.72 -39.35
C GLU A 231 50.94 -3.89 -39.33
N TRP A 232 51.11 -2.59 -39.10
CA TRP A 232 50.94 -1.60 -40.17
C TRP A 232 51.61 -0.31 -39.71
N THR A 233 52.86 -0.18 -40.13
CA THR A 233 53.61 1.07 -40.19
C THR A 233 52.82 2.08 -41.02
N ARG A 234 52.35 3.15 -40.37
CA ARG A 234 52.11 4.42 -41.06
C ARG A 234 52.70 5.55 -40.24
N GLU A 235 53.98 5.77 -40.51
CA GLU A 235 54.70 6.98 -40.18
C GLU A 235 53.94 8.18 -40.73
N ARG A 236 53.33 8.96 -39.84
CA ARG A 236 53.08 10.37 -40.09
C ARG A 236 53.74 11.15 -38.98
N SER A 237 54.83 11.79 -39.34
CA SER A 237 55.52 12.87 -38.64
C SER A 237 54.51 13.85 -38.05
N ARG A 238 54.27 13.73 -36.75
CA ARG A 238 53.66 14.77 -35.94
C ARG A 238 54.65 15.17 -34.85
N SER A 239 54.93 16.45 -34.89
CA SER A 239 55.88 17.24 -34.12
C SER A 239 55.89 16.91 -32.61
N PRO A 240 57.02 17.11 -31.91
CA PRO A 240 57.18 16.74 -30.52
C PRO A 240 56.29 17.59 -29.63
N ARG A 241 55.13 17.06 -29.23
CA ARG A 241 54.38 17.61 -28.11
C ARG A 241 55.08 17.16 -26.84
N ARG A 242 55.58 18.15 -26.09
CA ARG A 242 56.20 18.03 -24.76
C ARG A 242 55.56 16.89 -23.96
N HIS A 243 56.30 15.80 -23.81
CA HIS A 243 56.08 14.85 -22.73
C HIS A 243 56.19 15.63 -21.41
N SER A 244 55.05 15.97 -20.80
CA SER A 244 55.01 16.26 -19.37
C SER A 244 55.22 14.94 -18.64
N SER A 245 56.49 14.54 -18.56
CA SER A 245 56.95 13.55 -17.61
C SER A 245 56.56 14.00 -16.21
N GLY A 246 55.84 13.14 -15.49
CA GLY A 246 56.00 13.08 -14.03
C GLY A 246 55.12 14.00 -13.20
N VAL A 247 53.82 14.04 -13.46
CA VAL A 247 52.88 14.03 -12.33
C VAL A 247 51.91 12.91 -12.61
N GLU A 248 52.25 11.70 -12.17
CA GLU A 248 51.23 10.73 -11.77
C GLU A 248 50.29 11.50 -10.85
N SER A 249 49.18 11.97 -11.42
CA SER A 249 48.01 12.35 -10.65
C SER A 249 47.61 11.06 -9.97
N ARG A 250 48.22 10.81 -8.79
CA ARG A 250 47.75 9.86 -7.80
C ARG A 250 46.33 10.30 -7.55
N ARG A 251 45.40 9.72 -8.33
CA ARG A 251 43.97 9.94 -8.17
C ARG A 251 43.74 9.65 -6.70
N ARG A 252 43.50 10.71 -5.92
CA ARG A 252 43.26 10.58 -4.49
C ARG A 252 42.27 9.44 -4.34
N PRO A 253 42.54 8.44 -3.47
CA PRO A 253 41.58 7.40 -3.20
C PRO A 253 40.26 8.10 -2.94
N ARG A 254 39.27 7.87 -3.82
CA ARG A 254 37.97 8.48 -3.68
C ARG A 254 37.48 8.03 -2.31
N SER A 255 37.08 9.00 -1.47
CA SER A 255 36.46 8.68 -0.19
C SER A 255 35.43 7.60 -0.42
N PRO A 256 35.38 6.57 0.44
CA PRO A 256 34.38 5.52 0.30
C PRO A 256 33.01 6.19 0.14
N PRO A 257 32.19 5.75 -0.84
CA PRO A 257 30.86 6.32 -1.00
C PRO A 257 30.16 6.24 0.36
N SER A 258 29.48 7.32 0.75
CA SER A 258 28.75 7.35 2.02
C SER A 258 27.87 6.11 2.10
N PRO A 259 27.89 5.35 3.20
CA PRO A 259 26.99 4.23 3.37
C PRO A 259 25.56 4.75 3.16
N HIS A 260 24.88 4.22 2.15
CA HIS A 260 23.48 4.53 1.93
C HIS A 260 22.68 3.80 3.01
N HIS A 261 22.37 4.49 4.09
CA HIS A 261 21.45 3.98 5.09
C HIS A 261 20.03 3.96 4.51
N PRO A 262 19.27 2.86 4.67
CA PRO A 262 17.88 2.85 4.25
C PRO A 262 17.09 3.88 5.06
N PRO A 263 16.02 4.45 4.48
CA PRO A 263 14.98 5.10 5.26
C PRO A 263 14.56 4.25 6.46
N PRO A 264 14.33 4.86 7.63
CA PRO A 264 13.92 4.11 8.82
C PRO A 264 12.51 3.53 8.66
N VAL A 265 11.63 4.21 7.93
CA VAL A 265 10.23 3.82 7.75
C VAL A 265 9.78 3.99 6.29
N TYR A 266 9.12 2.97 5.77
CA TYR A 266 8.42 2.96 4.49
C TYR A 266 6.92 2.89 4.74
N ILE A 267 6.16 3.84 4.22
CA ILE A 267 4.72 3.94 4.45
C ILE A 267 3.96 3.27 3.32
N VAL A 268 2.98 2.45 3.67
CA VAL A 268 2.07 1.83 2.72
C VAL A 268 0.65 2.25 3.06
N ASP A 269 0.04 3.00 2.15
CA ASP A 269 -1.36 3.38 2.27
C ASP A 269 -2.28 2.25 1.78
N VAL A 270 -2.84 1.52 2.74
CA VAL A 270 -3.74 0.38 2.49
C VAL A 270 -5.04 0.84 1.85
N ARG A 271 -5.51 2.06 2.15
CA ARG A 271 -6.69 2.66 1.49
C ARG A 271 -6.42 2.84 0.01
N THR A 272 -5.26 3.40 -0.33
CA THR A 272 -4.86 3.57 -1.74
C THR A 272 -4.72 2.22 -2.44
N MET A 273 -4.17 1.20 -1.79
CA MET A 273 -4.12 -0.16 -2.35
C MET A 273 -5.52 -0.72 -2.64
N TYR A 274 -6.44 -0.61 -1.67
CA TYR A 274 -7.83 -1.05 -1.81
C TYR A 274 -8.56 -0.32 -2.95
N GLN A 275 -8.46 1.01 -3.00
CA GLN A 275 -9.06 1.82 -4.06
C GLN A 275 -8.49 1.45 -5.44
N THR A 276 -7.18 1.21 -5.51
CA THR A 276 -6.52 0.76 -6.74
C THR A 276 -7.05 -0.61 -7.17
N LEU A 277 -7.19 -1.55 -6.22
CA LEU A 277 -7.73 -2.88 -6.50
C LEU A 277 -9.18 -2.78 -6.99
N MET A 278 -10.04 -2.06 -6.28
CA MET A 278 -11.48 -1.97 -6.57
C MET A 278 -11.84 -0.98 -7.69
N GLN A 279 -10.85 -0.26 -8.23
CA GLN A 279 -11.05 0.80 -9.24
C GLN A 279 -12.06 1.86 -8.80
N LEU A 280 -12.10 2.15 -7.50
CA LEU A 280 -13.00 3.14 -6.93
C LEU A 280 -12.40 4.55 -7.08
N PRO A 281 -13.24 5.59 -7.31
CA PRO A 281 -12.79 6.96 -7.14
C PRO A 281 -12.40 7.18 -5.66
N PHE A 282 -11.66 8.25 -5.39
CA PHE A 282 -11.32 8.64 -4.02
C PHE A 282 -12.61 8.80 -3.18
N ARG A 283 -12.82 7.85 -2.26
CA ARG A 283 -13.95 7.81 -1.33
C ARG A 283 -13.45 7.76 0.10
N ASP A 284 -14.11 8.47 0.99
CA ASP A 284 -13.88 8.42 2.44
C ASP A 284 -14.47 7.16 3.05
N ASP A 285 -13.96 6.01 2.59
CA ASP A 285 -14.29 4.71 3.15
C ASP A 285 -13.54 4.53 4.47
N SER A 286 -14.17 3.87 5.46
CA SER A 286 -13.47 3.52 6.70
C SER A 286 -12.67 2.21 6.54
N VAL A 287 -11.77 1.95 7.49
CA VAL A 287 -11.04 0.68 7.59
C VAL A 287 -12.02 -0.49 7.65
N LEU A 288 -13.10 -0.34 8.44
CA LEU A 288 -14.13 -1.37 8.60
C LEU A 288 -14.90 -1.64 7.31
N ASP A 289 -15.26 -0.60 6.56
CA ASP A 289 -15.97 -0.74 5.27
C ASP A 289 -15.10 -1.48 4.25
N SER A 290 -13.83 -1.10 4.18
CA SER A 290 -12.85 -1.71 3.29
C SER A 290 -12.56 -3.18 3.68
N ALA A 291 -12.39 -3.47 4.97
CA ALA A 291 -12.22 -4.83 5.48
C ALA A 291 -13.44 -5.70 5.16
N LYS A 292 -14.66 -5.19 5.39
CA LYS A 292 -15.90 -5.87 5.05
C LYS A 292 -15.99 -6.18 3.55
N ALA A 293 -15.64 -5.23 2.69
CA ALA A 293 -15.63 -5.44 1.24
C ALA A 293 -14.60 -6.47 0.77
N LEU A 294 -13.49 -6.63 1.51
CA LEU A 294 -12.49 -7.67 1.28
C LEU A 294 -12.85 -9.00 1.95
N ASN A 295 -13.95 -9.07 2.71
CA ASN A 295 -14.30 -10.19 3.59
C ASN A 295 -13.19 -10.53 4.61
N VAL A 296 -12.45 -9.51 5.05
CA VAL A 296 -11.41 -9.61 6.07
C VAL A 296 -12.05 -9.38 7.43
N ARG A 297 -11.82 -10.32 8.35
CA ARG A 297 -12.33 -10.26 9.73
C ARG A 297 -11.17 -10.25 10.71
N ASP A 298 -11.35 -9.58 11.84
CA ASP A 298 -10.38 -9.62 12.94
C ASP A 298 -10.66 -10.86 13.78
N THR A 299 -9.95 -11.94 13.49
CA THR A 299 -10.07 -13.23 14.17
C THR A 299 -9.14 -13.28 15.38
N ALA A 300 -9.34 -12.39 16.35
CA ALA A 300 -8.68 -12.56 17.64
C ALA A 300 -9.28 -13.80 18.33
N PRO A 301 -8.48 -14.79 18.75
CA PRO A 301 -9.01 -15.97 19.41
C PRO A 301 -9.56 -15.57 20.77
N VAL A 302 -10.89 -15.53 20.92
CA VAL A 302 -11.52 -15.38 22.23
C VAL A 302 -11.65 -16.77 22.84
N ARG A 303 -11.28 -16.89 24.11
CA ARG A 303 -11.46 -18.12 24.88
C ARG A 303 -12.96 -18.25 25.19
N GLY A 304 -13.64 -19.12 24.46
CA GLY A 304 -15.05 -19.43 24.67
C GLY A 304 -15.28 -20.14 26.01
N GLU A 305 -16.55 -20.27 26.39
CA GLU A 305 -16.96 -20.91 27.66
C GLU A 305 -16.41 -22.34 27.82
N ASP A 306 -16.22 -23.05 26.71
CA ASP A 306 -15.65 -24.42 26.67
C ASP A 306 -14.13 -24.47 26.46
N ASP A 307 -13.41 -23.36 26.70
CA ASP A 307 -11.98 -23.22 26.34
C ASP A 307 -11.70 -23.27 24.82
N GLY A 308 -12.75 -23.38 23.99
CA GLY A 308 -12.67 -23.34 22.54
C GLY A 308 -12.40 -21.93 22.01
N VAL A 309 -11.70 -21.80 20.89
CA VAL A 309 -11.49 -20.50 20.23
C VAL A 309 -12.78 -20.08 19.54
N VAL A 310 -13.47 -19.07 20.07
CA VAL A 310 -14.66 -18.46 19.46
C VAL A 310 -14.25 -17.18 18.75
N TYR A 311 -14.70 -17.05 17.50
CA TYR A 311 -14.53 -15.84 16.70
C TYR A 311 -15.85 -15.07 16.74
N GLU A 312 -15.92 -13.99 17.51
CA GLU A 312 -17.09 -13.12 17.51
C GLU A 312 -16.95 -12.00 16.49
N ASP A 313 -17.95 -11.86 15.62
CA ASP A 313 -18.06 -10.72 14.72
C ASP A 313 -18.30 -9.46 15.55
N VAL A 314 -17.26 -8.63 15.67
CA VAL A 314 -17.37 -7.38 16.41
C VAL A 314 -18.27 -6.39 15.67
N ASP A 315 -19.24 -5.85 16.42
CA ASP A 315 -20.25 -4.91 15.99
C ASP A 315 -19.69 -3.82 15.04
N PRO A 316 -20.21 -3.72 13.80
CA PRO A 316 -19.76 -2.73 12.82
C PRO A 316 -20.04 -1.27 13.26
N THR A 317 -20.91 -1.05 14.24
CA THR A 317 -21.16 0.28 14.80
C THR A 317 -20.12 0.70 15.82
N SER A 318 -19.20 -0.21 16.17
CA SER A 318 -18.17 0.05 17.16
C SER A 318 -16.84 0.48 16.53
N TRP A 319 -16.12 1.40 17.18
CA TRP A 319 -14.80 1.88 16.74
C TRP A 319 -13.74 1.65 17.81
N CYS A 320 -12.54 1.28 17.36
CA CYS A 320 -11.38 0.96 18.19
C CYS A 320 -10.14 0.90 17.30
N ALA A 321 -9.23 1.88 17.47
CA ALA A 321 -8.03 1.97 16.66
C ALA A 321 -7.12 0.73 16.80
N GLY A 322 -7.10 0.06 17.97
CA GLY A 322 -6.36 -1.19 18.14
C GLY A 322 -6.88 -2.36 17.31
N ARG A 323 -8.20 -2.44 17.09
CA ARG A 323 -8.79 -3.43 16.19
C ARG A 323 -8.52 -3.07 14.74
N GLU A 324 -8.70 -1.79 14.39
CA GLU A 324 -8.47 -1.28 13.04
C GLU A 324 -7.02 -1.46 12.61
N SER A 325 -6.04 -1.32 13.52
CA SER A 325 -4.64 -1.61 13.21
C SER A 325 -4.44 -3.07 12.83
N ARG A 326 -5.05 -4.04 13.54
CA ARG A 326 -5.00 -5.46 13.14
C ARG A 326 -5.60 -5.68 11.76
N LEU A 327 -6.82 -5.14 11.53
CA LEU A 327 -7.50 -5.24 10.26
C LEU A 327 -6.67 -4.68 9.10
N LEU A 328 -5.94 -3.58 9.30
CA LEU A 328 -5.07 -3.04 8.25
C LEU A 328 -3.98 -4.02 7.80
N GLY A 329 -3.40 -4.78 8.74
CA GLY A 329 -2.45 -5.84 8.42
C GLY A 329 -3.08 -6.95 7.58
N TYR A 330 -4.21 -7.47 8.02
CA TYR A 330 -4.92 -8.55 7.32
C TYR A 330 -5.49 -8.12 5.96
N MET A 331 -5.93 -6.86 5.82
CA MET A 331 -6.33 -6.30 4.54
C MET A 331 -5.14 -6.19 3.57
N TRP A 332 -4.00 -5.72 4.07
CA TRP A 332 -2.77 -5.67 3.28
C TRP A 332 -2.36 -7.07 2.83
N GLU A 333 -2.40 -8.06 3.72
CA GLU A 333 -2.13 -9.46 3.42
C GLU A 333 -3.08 -10.03 2.36
N ASP A 334 -4.41 -9.88 2.51
CA ASP A 334 -5.38 -10.37 1.51
C ASP A 334 -5.07 -9.84 0.11
N MET A 335 -4.71 -8.56 0.02
CA MET A 335 -4.35 -7.93 -1.25
C MET A 335 -2.96 -8.35 -1.76
N ALA A 336 -1.98 -8.51 -0.87
CA ALA A 336 -0.58 -8.78 -1.20
C ALA A 336 -0.28 -10.27 -1.48
N ASN A 337 -0.93 -11.18 -0.75
CA ASN A 337 -0.77 -12.64 -0.89
C ASN A 337 -1.58 -13.22 -2.08
N SER A 338 -2.47 -12.42 -2.69
CA SER A 338 -3.34 -12.90 -3.76
C SER A 338 -2.69 -12.86 -5.16
N ILE A 339 -3.46 -13.20 -6.19
CA ILE A 339 -3.06 -13.24 -7.61
C ILE A 339 -2.80 -11.84 -8.19
N ALA A 340 -2.45 -11.73 -9.47
CA ALA A 340 -2.14 -10.42 -10.07
C ALA A 340 -3.32 -9.45 -9.93
N ILE A 341 -3.06 -8.14 -9.77
CA ILE A 341 -4.12 -7.16 -9.49
C ILE A 341 -5.26 -7.20 -10.51
N ASP A 342 -4.94 -7.43 -11.79
CA ASP A 342 -5.93 -7.48 -12.86
C ASP A 342 -6.78 -8.77 -12.80
N GLU A 343 -6.21 -9.87 -12.32
CA GLU A 343 -6.93 -11.11 -12.10
C GLU A 343 -7.80 -11.02 -10.85
N GLN A 344 -7.30 -10.42 -9.76
CA GLN A 344 -8.10 -10.14 -8.56
C GLN A 344 -9.31 -9.26 -8.89
N ARG A 345 -9.10 -8.19 -9.67
CA ARG A 345 -10.18 -7.34 -10.18
C ARG A 345 -11.21 -8.16 -10.94
N ALA A 346 -10.77 -8.97 -11.89
CA ALA A 346 -11.66 -9.79 -12.70
C ALA A 346 -12.48 -10.77 -11.84
N LEU A 347 -11.89 -11.39 -10.82
CA LEU A 347 -12.60 -12.25 -9.88
C LEU A 347 -13.63 -11.47 -9.07
N ARG A 348 -13.25 -10.36 -8.44
CA ARG A 348 -14.16 -9.58 -7.59
C ARG A 348 -15.33 -8.98 -8.39
N HIS A 349 -15.10 -8.56 -9.63
CA HIS A 349 -16.17 -8.09 -10.53
C HIS A 349 -17.15 -9.18 -10.96
N ARG A 350 -16.74 -10.47 -10.97
CA ARG A 350 -17.65 -11.58 -11.25
C ARG A 350 -18.57 -11.81 -10.06
N PHE A 351 -18.02 -11.91 -8.86
CA PHE A 351 -18.80 -12.13 -7.64
C PHE A 351 -19.73 -10.95 -7.30
N SER A 352 -19.37 -9.70 -7.64
CA SER A 352 -20.26 -8.56 -7.43
C SER A 352 -21.47 -8.50 -8.36
N LYS A 353 -21.43 -9.24 -9.49
CA LYS A 353 -22.48 -9.22 -10.52
C LYS A 353 -23.44 -10.38 -10.42
N GLU A 354 -23.09 -11.44 -9.70
CA GLU A 354 -24.03 -12.51 -9.41
C GLU A 354 -25.09 -11.93 -8.46
N PRO A 355 -26.36 -11.83 -8.90
CA PRO A 355 -27.43 -11.49 -7.98
C PRO A 355 -27.39 -12.55 -6.88
N ILE A 356 -27.27 -12.11 -5.63
CA ILE A 356 -27.49 -12.99 -4.50
C ILE A 356 -28.92 -13.48 -4.69
N GLU A 357 -29.07 -14.72 -5.17
CA GLU A 357 -30.37 -15.38 -5.21
C GLU A 357 -30.85 -15.35 -3.76
N ASP A 358 -31.80 -14.46 -3.51
CA ASP A 358 -32.45 -14.26 -2.22
C ASP A 358 -33.23 -15.55 -1.97
N TYR A 359 -32.52 -16.56 -1.46
CA TYR A 359 -33.10 -17.81 -1.01
C TYR A 359 -34.08 -17.41 0.08
N GLY A 360 -35.35 -17.42 -0.32
CA GLY A 360 -36.41 -16.71 0.32
C GLY A 360 -36.29 -16.72 1.84
N GLN A 361 -36.29 -15.53 2.42
CA GLN A 361 -36.95 -15.34 3.70
C GLN A 361 -38.34 -15.98 3.57
N LEU A 362 -38.43 -17.24 3.98
CA LEU A 362 -39.67 -17.83 4.42
C LEU A 362 -40.14 -16.88 5.52
N ALA A 363 -41.09 -16.03 5.15
CA ALA A 363 -41.77 -15.12 6.06
C ALA A 363 -42.15 -15.93 7.29
N GLY A 364 -41.42 -15.68 8.37
CA GLY A 364 -41.75 -16.19 9.69
C GLY A 364 -43.19 -15.81 9.97
N GLY A 365 -44.00 -16.84 10.20
CA GLY A 365 -45.42 -16.75 10.46
C GLY A 365 -45.71 -15.69 11.50
N HIS A 366 -46.49 -14.69 11.07
CA HIS A 366 -47.24 -13.86 11.98
C HIS A 366 -48.20 -14.77 12.75
N GLU A 367 -48.13 -14.67 14.07
CA GLU A 367 -49.01 -15.34 15.03
C GLU A 367 -50.48 -15.15 14.64
N GLY A 368 -51.19 -16.26 14.45
CA GLY A 368 -52.48 -16.48 15.12
C GLY A 368 -53.71 -15.69 14.68
N ASP A 369 -53.88 -15.38 13.40
CA ASP A 369 -55.22 -15.05 12.89
C ASP A 369 -55.76 -16.22 12.05
N ASP A 370 -56.92 -16.73 12.51
CA ASP A 370 -57.72 -17.76 11.87
C ASP A 370 -58.05 -17.36 10.42
N ALA A 371 -57.25 -17.86 9.47
CA ALA A 371 -57.52 -17.69 8.04
C ALA A 371 -58.77 -18.52 7.67
N ASP A 372 -59.89 -17.83 7.44
CA ASP A 372 -61.14 -18.45 6.98
C ASP A 372 -60.94 -19.02 5.57
N PRO A 373 -61.16 -20.33 5.35
CA PRO A 373 -61.04 -20.95 4.02
C PRO A 373 -62.05 -20.43 2.98
N ASN A 374 -62.94 -19.50 3.34
CA ASN A 374 -63.87 -18.83 2.43
C ASN A 374 -63.48 -17.39 2.06
N ASP A 375 -62.31 -16.90 2.45
CA ASP A 375 -61.83 -15.59 2.00
C ASP A 375 -61.54 -15.62 0.49
N ILE A 376 -62.55 -15.22 -0.30
CA ILE A 376 -62.43 -14.95 -1.73
C ILE A 376 -61.45 -13.77 -1.89
N LEU A 377 -60.21 -14.09 -2.23
CA LEU A 377 -59.21 -13.13 -2.67
C LEU A 377 -59.78 -12.33 -3.85
N GLN A 378 -60.20 -11.09 -3.58
CA GLN A 378 -60.53 -10.16 -4.66
C GLN A 378 -59.24 -9.83 -5.42
N PRO A 379 -59.20 -10.01 -6.76
CA PRO A 379 -58.04 -9.64 -7.54
C PRO A 379 -57.82 -8.12 -7.41
N ALA A 380 -56.65 -7.75 -6.90
CA ALA A 380 -56.26 -6.35 -6.77
C ALA A 380 -56.35 -5.64 -8.14
N PRO A 381 -56.89 -4.42 -8.22
CA PRO A 381 -56.94 -3.67 -9.46
C PRO A 381 -55.51 -3.35 -9.91
N TYR A 382 -55.17 -3.80 -11.12
CA TYR A 382 -53.93 -3.47 -11.79
C TYR A 382 -53.74 -1.95 -11.82
N PRO A 383 -52.56 -1.42 -11.42
CA PRO A 383 -52.26 -0.01 -11.64
C PRO A 383 -52.16 0.24 -13.14
N SER A 384 -53.06 1.09 -13.65
CA SER A 384 -53.03 1.58 -15.02
C SER A 384 -51.79 2.45 -15.21
N ASN A 385 -50.78 1.89 -15.89
CA ASN A 385 -49.64 2.65 -16.41
C ASN A 385 -50.16 3.69 -17.41
N SER A 386 -50.16 4.96 -16.98
CA SER A 386 -50.37 6.10 -17.86
C SER A 386 -49.14 6.27 -18.75
N ALA A 387 -49.28 5.85 -20.00
CA ALA A 387 -48.29 6.06 -21.05
C ALA A 387 -48.12 7.57 -21.30
N SER A 388 -46.97 8.13 -20.89
CA SER A 388 -46.53 9.44 -21.36
C SER A 388 -46.04 9.31 -22.80
N ALA A 389 -46.65 10.08 -23.70
CA ALA A 389 -46.38 10.13 -25.13
C ALA A 389 -44.90 10.47 -25.47
N PRO A 390 -44.37 9.94 -26.59
CA PRO A 390 -43.03 10.30 -27.07
C PRO A 390 -43.01 11.74 -27.60
N ARG A 391 -42.06 12.55 -27.11
CA ARG A 391 -41.79 13.87 -27.67
C ARG A 391 -40.98 13.74 -28.97
N PRO A 392 -41.24 14.58 -29.98
CA PRO A 392 -40.61 14.49 -31.30
C PRO A 392 -39.19 15.08 -31.31
N MET A 393 -38.43 14.60 -32.31
CA MET A 393 -37.12 15.05 -32.75
C MET A 393 -36.98 16.58 -32.86
N GLY A 394 -35.82 17.08 -32.42
CA GLY A 394 -35.08 18.17 -33.09
C GLY A 394 -33.61 17.74 -33.08
N MET A 395 -32.95 17.42 -34.20
CA MET A 395 -32.49 18.33 -35.26
C MET A 395 -31.79 19.55 -34.68
N PHE A 396 -30.51 19.39 -34.33
CA PHE A 396 -29.51 20.42 -34.48
C PHE A 396 -28.26 19.81 -35.13
N ASP A 397 -28.13 20.18 -36.40
CA ASP A 397 -26.93 20.12 -37.22
C ASP A 397 -25.83 21.04 -36.66
N SER A 398 -24.60 20.58 -36.89
CA SER A 398 -23.39 21.27 -37.34
C SER A 398 -22.89 22.58 -36.68
N ASP A 399 -21.60 22.56 -36.31
CA ASP A 399 -20.51 23.42 -36.85
C ASP A 399 -19.32 23.32 -35.88
N SER A 400 -18.24 22.60 -36.20
CA SER A 400 -17.06 23.02 -36.98
C SER A 400 -16.26 24.16 -36.34
N GLU A 401 -15.05 23.84 -35.87
CA GLU A 401 -13.85 24.70 -35.71
C GLU A 401 -12.77 23.76 -35.11
N ASP A 402 -11.89 23.14 -35.90
CA ASP A 402 -10.68 23.69 -36.55
C ASP A 402 -9.90 24.64 -35.64
N ASP A 403 -8.89 24.08 -34.95
CA ASP A 403 -7.77 24.85 -34.39
C ASP A 403 -6.48 24.05 -34.60
N ASP A 404 -5.86 24.32 -35.76
CA ASP A 404 -4.43 24.17 -36.01
C ASP A 404 -3.69 25.35 -35.33
N TRP A 405 -2.77 25.08 -34.39
CA TRP A 405 -1.54 25.86 -34.15
C TRP A 405 -0.48 25.06 -33.37
#